data_AF-A0A8C0PPQ1-F1
#
_entry.id   AF-A0A8C0PPQ1-F1
#
_cell.length_a   1.000
_cell.length_b   1.000
_cell.length_c   1.000
_cell.angle_alpha   90.00
_cell.angle_beta   90.00
_cell.angle_gamma   90.00
#
_symmetry.space_group_name_H-M   'P 1'
#
loop_
_entity.id
_entity.type
_entity.pdbx_description
1 polymer ?
#
loop_
_entity_poly.entity_id
_entity_poly.type
_entity_poly.pdbx_seq_one_letter_code
_entity_poly.pdbx_strand_id
1 'polypeptide(L)'
;MSRLLWKRVAGATTVAPGSVPAPGRWVSSSGPAPVPSDGPPPPPPPQQQQQPQPARSSEGGQLRHNPLHIQMLSRGLHEQIFGSGGETPGEAAVRRSIEHLQRHGLWGQPATPLPDVELRLPPLYGGSLDQHFRLLAQKQSLPYLEAANSLLRAQPPPRPLSWAWVEGWTRYGPAGEAVPVAIPEERALVFDVEVCLAEGTCPTLAVAISPSAWIKILFTTLMLSGMASTKVSSFFNPIGSYIFVKKAAKC
;
A
#
# COMPACT_ATOMS: atom_id res chain seq x y z
N MET A 1 -10.09 -35.79 -7.92
CA MET A 1 -8.92 -35.12 -8.50
C MET A 1 -9.35 -34.40 -9.76
N SER A 2 -9.52 -33.08 -9.70
CA SER A 2 -9.97 -32.28 -10.85
C SER A 2 -8.96 -31.16 -11.09
N ARG A 3 -8.27 -31.22 -12.23
CA ARG A 3 -7.27 -30.25 -12.67
C ARG A 3 -8.00 -29.12 -13.39
N LEU A 4 -8.00 -27.92 -12.82
CA LEU A 4 -8.50 -26.72 -13.49
C LEU A 4 -7.40 -26.17 -14.41
N LEU A 5 -7.60 -26.41 -15.71
CA LEU A 5 -6.86 -25.81 -16.82
C LEU A 5 -7.40 -24.39 -17.06
N TRP A 6 -6.56 -23.38 -16.84
CA TRP A 6 -6.85 -22.01 -17.24
C TRP A 6 -6.36 -21.81 -18.68
N LYS A 7 -7.30 -21.62 -19.61
CA LYS A 7 -7.02 -21.28 -21.00
C LYS A 7 -6.66 -19.80 -21.12
N ARG A 8 -5.55 -19.56 -21.82
CA ARG A 8 -5.00 -18.24 -22.18
C ARG A 8 -5.86 -17.64 -23.30
N VAL A 9 -6.43 -16.44 -23.09
CA VAL A 9 -7.06 -15.65 -24.14
C VAL A 9 -6.00 -14.70 -24.71
N ALA A 10 -5.69 -14.87 -25.99
CA ALA A 10 -4.90 -13.95 -26.79
C ALA A 10 -5.87 -13.00 -27.51
N GLY A 11 -5.68 -11.69 -27.33
CA GLY A 11 -6.33 -10.65 -28.12
C GLY A 11 -5.31 -9.56 -28.39
N ALA A 12 -4.75 -9.57 -29.61
CA ALA A 12 -3.88 -8.51 -30.10
C ALA A 12 -4.64 -7.77 -31.20
N THR A 13 -5.01 -6.52 -30.92
CA THR A 13 -5.52 -5.57 -31.91
C THR A 13 -4.40 -4.57 -32.20
N THR A 14 -3.99 -4.53 -33.46
CA THR A 14 -3.01 -3.61 -34.04
C THR A 14 -3.58 -2.19 -34.12
N VAL A 15 -2.85 -1.19 -33.58
CA VAL A 15 -3.06 0.23 -33.87
C VAL A 15 -1.69 0.91 -34.08
N ALA A 16 -1.58 1.63 -35.18
CA ALA A 16 -0.39 2.30 -35.71
C ALA A 16 0.07 3.52 -34.85
N PRO A 17 1.31 4.02 -34.99
CA PRO A 17 1.89 5.03 -34.11
C PRO A 17 1.50 6.46 -34.52
N GLY A 18 0.96 7.22 -33.58
CA GLY A 18 0.69 8.65 -33.69
C GLY A 18 1.75 9.49 -32.96
N SER A 19 2.01 10.66 -33.55
CA SER A 19 3.06 11.66 -33.34
C SER A 19 3.23 12.18 -31.89
N VAL A 20 4.48 12.38 -31.46
CA VAL A 20 4.88 13.02 -30.20
C VAL A 20 5.15 14.52 -30.43
N PRO A 21 4.62 15.46 -29.62
CA PRO A 21 5.14 16.82 -29.57
C PRO A 21 6.21 16.99 -28.47
N ALA A 22 7.24 17.77 -28.80
CA ALA A 22 8.45 18.03 -28.02
C ALA A 22 8.20 18.78 -26.68
N PRO A 23 9.09 18.64 -25.67
CA PRO A 23 8.97 19.36 -24.41
C PRO A 23 9.51 20.79 -24.53
N GLY A 24 8.70 21.76 -24.12
CA GLY A 24 9.06 23.18 -24.03
C GLY A 24 10.10 23.44 -22.94
N ARG A 25 11.14 24.17 -23.34
CA ARG A 25 12.31 24.60 -22.58
C ARG A 25 11.95 25.78 -21.67
N TRP A 26 11.98 25.59 -20.35
CA TRP A 26 11.93 26.70 -19.39
C TRP A 26 13.35 27.27 -19.21
N VAL A 27 13.52 28.56 -19.52
CA VAL A 27 14.77 29.29 -19.29
C VAL A 27 14.61 30.14 -18.03
N SER A 28 15.33 29.76 -16.98
CA SER A 28 15.58 30.63 -15.83
C SER A 28 16.62 31.68 -16.22
N SER A 29 16.32 32.95 -15.98
CA SER A 29 17.31 34.02 -16.02
C SER A 29 17.32 34.74 -14.68
N SER A 30 18.48 34.70 -14.02
CA SER A 30 18.80 35.43 -12.80
C SER A 30 19.72 36.59 -13.17
N GLY A 31 19.37 37.81 -12.78
CA GLY A 31 20.21 39.01 -12.90
C GLY A 31 19.72 40.09 -11.92
N PRO A 32 20.61 40.83 -11.24
CA PRO A 32 20.29 41.57 -10.02
C PRO A 32 19.73 42.99 -10.29
N ALA A 33 18.97 43.49 -9.32
CA ALA A 33 18.25 44.76 -9.32
C ALA A 33 19.12 46.02 -9.21
N PRO A 34 18.52 47.20 -9.45
CA PRO A 34 18.78 48.37 -8.60
C PRO A 34 17.50 48.92 -7.96
N VAL A 35 17.64 49.35 -6.71
CA VAL A 35 16.63 49.97 -5.84
C VAL A 35 16.49 51.46 -6.16
N PRO A 36 15.31 52.09 -5.93
CA PRO A 36 15.36 53.35 -5.19
C PRO A 36 14.21 53.60 -4.18
N SER A 37 14.66 54.06 -3.01
CA SER A 37 14.12 55.07 -2.06
C SER A 37 12.68 55.03 -1.52
N ASP A 38 12.66 55.14 -0.19
CA ASP A 38 11.54 55.08 0.75
C ASP A 38 10.50 56.21 0.65
N GLY A 39 9.23 55.82 0.72
CA GLY A 39 8.12 56.63 1.22
C GLY A 39 7.26 55.76 2.14
N PRO A 40 6.69 56.30 3.24
CA PRO A 40 5.95 55.49 4.21
C PRO A 40 4.64 54.95 3.60
N PRO A 41 4.24 53.69 3.91
CA PRO A 41 3.07 53.08 3.31
C PRO A 41 1.77 53.68 3.88
N PRO A 42 0.69 53.77 3.08
CA PRO A 42 -0.63 54.18 3.57
C PRO A 42 -1.24 53.11 4.49
N PRO A 43 -2.14 53.50 5.42
CA PRO A 43 -2.77 52.55 6.33
C PRO A 43 -3.68 51.56 5.58
N PRO A 44 -3.79 50.30 6.06
CA PRO A 44 -4.63 49.31 5.41
C PRO A 44 -6.13 49.67 5.55
N PRO A 45 -6.97 49.34 4.55
CA PRO A 45 -8.42 49.49 4.66
C PRO A 45 -8.97 48.55 5.75
N PRO A 46 -10.09 48.92 6.41
CA PRO A 46 -10.66 48.13 7.50
C PRO A 46 -11.05 46.73 7.01
N GLN A 47 -10.49 45.71 7.65
CA GLN A 47 -10.84 44.32 7.45
C GLN A 47 -12.31 44.11 7.83
N GLN A 48 -13.18 43.90 6.83
CA GLN A 48 -14.46 43.25 7.08
C GLN A 48 -14.17 41.83 7.54
N GLN A 49 -14.45 41.56 8.82
CA GLN A 49 -14.51 40.22 9.37
C GLN A 49 -15.45 39.38 8.50
N GLN A 50 -14.89 38.49 7.68
CA GLN A 50 -15.65 37.39 7.10
C GLN A 50 -16.03 36.46 8.25
N GLN A 51 -17.26 36.65 8.74
CA GLN A 51 -17.95 35.66 9.55
C GLN A 51 -17.89 34.31 8.81
N PRO A 52 -17.58 33.19 9.48
CA PRO A 52 -17.76 31.87 8.90
C PRO A 52 -19.23 31.76 8.48
N GLN A 53 -19.49 31.52 7.20
CA GLN A 53 -20.85 31.25 6.74
C GLN A 53 -21.38 30.06 7.56
N PRO A 54 -22.57 30.16 8.17
CA PRO A 54 -23.15 29.03 8.84
C PRO A 54 -23.36 27.96 7.76
N ALA A 55 -22.71 26.81 7.95
CA ALA A 55 -23.14 25.60 7.28
C ALA A 55 -24.65 25.52 7.49
N ARG A 56 -25.41 25.31 6.42
CA ARG A 56 -26.85 25.07 6.50
C ARG A 56 -27.07 23.88 7.43
N SER A 57 -27.26 24.15 8.72
CA SER A 57 -27.89 23.25 9.66
C SER A 57 -29.34 23.21 9.22
N SER A 58 -29.64 22.28 8.32
CA SER A 58 -31.02 21.87 8.08
C SER A 58 -31.51 21.23 9.38
N GLU A 59 -32.06 22.06 10.26
CA GLU A 59 -32.88 21.64 11.39
C GLU A 59 -34.12 20.93 10.82
N GLY A 60 -34.03 19.61 10.71
CA GLY A 60 -35.07 18.79 10.10
C GLY A 60 -34.69 17.32 10.08
N GLY A 61 -34.87 16.65 11.22
CA GLY A 61 -34.94 15.19 11.39
C GLY A 61 -33.89 14.36 10.63
N GLN A 62 -32.73 14.14 11.24
CA GLN A 62 -31.70 13.22 10.74
C GLN A 62 -32.07 11.73 10.93
N LEU A 63 -33.08 11.43 11.77
CA LEU A 63 -33.55 10.08 12.10
C LEU A 63 -34.20 9.38 10.90
N ARG A 64 -33.48 8.43 10.31
CA ARG A 64 -33.98 7.57 9.22
C ARG A 64 -34.40 6.23 9.77
N HIS A 65 -35.52 5.70 9.28
CA HIS A 65 -35.95 4.34 9.55
C HIS A 65 -36.13 3.56 8.27
N ASN A 66 -35.97 2.24 8.34
CA ASN A 66 -36.38 1.35 7.26
C ASN A 66 -37.89 1.02 7.36
N PRO A 67 -38.49 0.30 6.38
CA PRO A 67 -39.90 -0.10 6.43
C PRO A 67 -40.30 -1.00 7.61
N LEU A 68 -39.31 -1.55 8.33
CA LEU A 68 -39.51 -2.36 9.54
C LEU A 68 -39.36 -1.52 10.82
N HIS A 69 -39.29 -0.18 10.70
CA HIS A 69 -39.10 0.77 11.80
C HIS A 69 -37.78 0.61 12.56
N ILE A 70 -36.76 0.01 11.93
CA ILE A 70 -35.41 -0.07 12.48
C ILE A 70 -34.69 1.23 12.15
N GLN A 71 -34.08 1.86 13.17
CA GLN A 71 -33.29 3.07 13.01
C GLN A 71 -32.05 2.79 12.14
N MET A 72 -31.85 3.63 11.14
CA MET A 72 -30.76 3.58 10.17
C MET A 72 -29.73 4.67 10.48
N LEU A 73 -28.61 4.66 9.74
CA LEU A 73 -27.63 5.74 9.80
C LEU A 73 -28.28 7.11 9.57
N SER A 74 -27.79 8.12 10.29
CA SER A 74 -28.16 9.51 10.12
C SER A 74 -28.02 9.91 8.65
N ARG A 75 -28.88 10.82 8.19
CA ARG A 75 -28.92 11.24 6.78
C ARG A 75 -27.55 11.70 6.27
N GLY A 76 -26.84 12.53 7.03
CA GLY A 76 -25.53 13.06 6.64
C GLY A 76 -24.46 11.96 6.51
N LEU A 77 -24.48 10.94 7.38
CA LEU A 77 -23.54 9.82 7.29
C LEU A 77 -23.90 8.87 6.15
N HIS A 78 -25.19 8.61 5.94
CA HIS A 78 -25.67 7.80 4.83
C HIS A 78 -25.27 8.40 3.47
N GLU A 79 -25.47 9.71 3.29
CA GLU A 79 -25.10 10.41 2.05
C GLU A 79 -23.59 10.37 1.78
N GLN A 80 -22.75 10.37 2.83
CA GLN A 80 -21.30 10.25 2.68
C GLN A 80 -20.83 8.84 2.28
N ILE A 81 -21.54 7.79 2.72
CA ILE A 81 -21.13 6.39 2.49
C ILE A 81 -21.78 5.80 1.23
N PHE A 82 -23.07 6.06 1.05
CA PHE A 82 -23.93 5.44 0.02
C PHE A 82 -24.44 6.44 -1.02
N GLY A 83 -24.20 7.74 -0.82
CA GLY A 83 -24.74 8.79 -1.68
C GLY A 83 -26.22 9.10 -1.42
N SER A 84 -26.80 9.87 -2.33
CA SER A 84 -28.18 10.39 -2.23
C SER A 84 -29.25 9.36 -2.64
N GLY A 85 -28.85 8.18 -3.11
CA GLY A 85 -29.74 7.12 -3.57
C GLY A 85 -29.80 5.96 -2.58
N GLY A 86 -31.01 5.49 -2.28
CA GLY A 86 -31.22 4.24 -1.54
C GLY A 86 -32.22 3.38 -2.29
N GLU A 87 -31.89 2.11 -2.51
CA GLU A 87 -32.86 1.16 -3.04
C GLU A 87 -33.97 0.93 -2.00
N THR A 88 -35.21 1.14 -2.42
CA THR A 88 -36.37 0.79 -1.62
C THR A 88 -36.61 -0.72 -1.70
N PRO A 89 -36.66 -1.44 -0.57
CA PRO A 89 -36.96 -2.86 -0.58
C PRO A 89 -38.32 -3.15 -1.21
N GLY A 90 -38.42 -4.22 -2.00
CA GLY A 90 -39.70 -4.63 -2.59
C GLY A 90 -40.73 -5.03 -1.53
N GLU A 91 -41.99 -4.67 -1.73
CA GLU A 91 -43.09 -4.88 -0.77
C GLU A 91 -43.24 -6.34 -0.32
N ALA A 92 -43.04 -7.30 -1.23
CA ALA A 92 -43.10 -8.72 -0.92
C ALA A 92 -42.02 -9.14 0.10
N ALA A 93 -40.82 -8.54 0.04
CA ALA A 93 -39.76 -8.81 1.01
C ALA A 93 -40.09 -8.19 2.37
N VAL A 94 -40.58 -6.95 2.38
CA VAL A 94 -41.03 -6.26 3.60
C VAL A 94 -42.11 -7.08 4.32
N ARG A 95 -43.14 -7.54 3.60
CA ARG A 95 -44.22 -8.37 4.17
C ARG A 95 -43.69 -9.66 4.79
N ARG A 96 -42.82 -10.40 4.09
CA ARG A 96 -42.21 -11.63 4.63
C ARG A 96 -41.41 -11.36 5.91
N SER A 97 -40.68 -10.25 5.96
CA SER A 97 -39.95 -9.84 7.15
C SER A 97 -40.88 -9.51 8.32
N ILE A 98 -41.99 -8.80 8.07
CA ILE A 98 -43.00 -8.50 9.10
C ILE A 98 -43.62 -9.80 9.66
N GLU A 99 -44.07 -10.71 8.80
CA GLU A 99 -44.65 -12.00 9.21
C GLU A 99 -43.65 -12.84 10.05
N HIS A 100 -42.36 -12.79 9.69
CA HIS A 100 -41.32 -13.47 10.45
C HIS A 100 -41.12 -12.84 11.83
N LEU A 101 -41.02 -11.51 11.90
CA LEU A 101 -40.87 -10.78 13.17
C LEU A 101 -42.09 -10.99 14.09
N GLN A 102 -43.30 -11.05 13.53
CA GLN A 102 -44.52 -11.35 14.28
C GLN A 102 -44.50 -12.75 14.90
N ARG A 103 -44.11 -13.77 14.13
CA ARG A 103 -44.02 -15.17 14.63
C ARG A 103 -43.05 -15.31 15.81
N HIS A 104 -42.03 -14.47 15.87
CA HIS A 104 -41.04 -14.46 16.95
C HIS A 104 -41.34 -13.43 18.05
N GLY A 105 -42.48 -12.74 18.00
CA GLY A 105 -42.85 -11.73 19.01
C GLY A 105 -41.96 -10.48 19.01
N LEU A 106 -41.24 -10.21 17.93
CA LEU A 106 -40.30 -9.09 17.80
C LEU A 106 -40.90 -7.87 17.07
N TRP A 107 -42.04 -8.07 16.39
CA TRP A 107 -42.72 -6.99 15.67
C TRP A 107 -43.42 -6.02 16.62
N GLY A 108 -43.29 -4.72 16.39
CA GLY A 108 -43.99 -3.68 17.16
C GLY A 108 -43.45 -3.45 18.57
N GLN A 109 -42.29 -4.02 18.92
CA GLN A 109 -41.64 -3.77 20.20
C GLN A 109 -41.12 -2.33 20.27
N PRO A 110 -41.24 -1.65 21.41
CA PRO A 110 -40.74 -0.28 21.56
C PRO A 110 -39.22 -0.28 21.49
N ALA A 111 -38.67 0.49 20.55
CA ALA A 111 -37.25 0.78 20.46
C ALA A 111 -37.01 2.23 20.84
N THR A 112 -36.14 2.49 21.81
CA THR A 112 -35.73 3.85 22.14
C THR A 112 -34.79 4.35 21.03
N PRO A 113 -35.12 5.44 20.32
CA PRO A 113 -34.25 5.96 19.29
C PRO A 113 -32.95 6.47 19.90
N LEU A 114 -31.84 6.13 19.25
CA LEU A 114 -30.53 6.67 19.55
C LEU A 114 -30.42 8.09 18.96
N PRO A 115 -29.64 8.99 19.58
CA PRO A 115 -29.38 10.30 19.01
C PRO A 115 -28.65 10.17 17.67
N ASP A 116 -28.92 11.11 16.76
CA ASP A 116 -28.22 11.13 15.48
C ASP A 116 -26.74 11.47 15.66
N VAL A 117 -25.91 10.86 14.82
CA VAL A 117 -24.46 11.05 14.82
C VAL A 117 -24.08 12.00 13.70
N GLU A 118 -23.39 13.08 14.05
CA GLU A 118 -22.76 14.01 13.12
C GLU A 118 -21.26 13.72 13.00
N LEU A 119 -20.88 12.98 11.96
CA LEU A 119 -19.50 12.68 11.64
C LEU A 119 -19.19 13.11 10.20
N ARG A 120 -18.05 13.79 10.02
CA ARG A 120 -17.50 14.10 8.69
C ARG A 120 -16.41 13.09 8.36
N LEU A 121 -16.71 12.18 7.44
CA LEU A 121 -15.77 11.18 6.93
C LEU A 121 -14.82 11.80 5.90
N PRO A 122 -13.57 11.32 5.82
CA PRO A 122 -12.70 11.63 4.69
C PRO A 122 -13.33 11.19 3.35
N PRO A 123 -12.98 11.86 2.23
CA PRO A 123 -13.49 11.49 0.93
C PRO A 123 -13.18 10.03 0.58
N LEU A 124 -14.21 9.28 0.17
CA LEU A 124 -14.04 7.92 -0.31
C LEU A 124 -13.49 7.93 -1.75
N TYR A 125 -12.51 7.07 -2.02
CA TYR A 125 -12.13 6.70 -3.38
C TYR A 125 -13.24 5.90 -4.08
N GLY A 126 -13.54 6.24 -5.34
CA GLY A 126 -14.54 5.53 -6.14
C GLY A 126 -15.99 5.91 -5.80
N GLY A 127 -16.95 5.17 -6.35
CA GLY A 127 -18.39 5.39 -6.17
C GLY A 127 -19.07 4.42 -5.20
N SER A 128 -18.33 3.46 -4.63
CA SER A 128 -18.86 2.51 -3.65
C SER A 128 -17.78 2.10 -2.64
N LEU A 129 -18.18 1.58 -1.47
CA LEU A 129 -17.27 1.05 -0.47
C LEU A 129 -16.39 -0.08 -1.04
N ASP A 130 -16.97 -0.98 -1.83
CA ASP A 130 -16.24 -2.04 -2.51
C ASP A 130 -15.13 -1.49 -3.41
N GLN A 131 -15.44 -0.44 -4.18
CA GLN A 131 -14.45 0.21 -5.03
C GLN A 131 -13.37 0.91 -4.19
N HIS A 132 -13.76 1.57 -3.09
CA HIS A 132 -12.86 2.22 -2.16
C HIS A 132 -11.80 1.25 -1.62
N PHE A 133 -12.24 0.14 -1.02
CA PHE A 133 -11.32 -0.85 -0.44
C PHE A 133 -10.48 -1.54 -1.51
N ARG A 134 -11.04 -1.81 -2.70
CA ARG A 134 -10.26 -2.36 -3.81
C ARG A 134 -9.15 -1.40 -4.26
N LEU A 135 -9.44 -0.11 -4.38
CA LEU A 135 -8.44 0.90 -4.76
C LEU A 135 -7.37 1.06 -3.67
N LEU A 136 -7.75 1.07 -2.40
CA LEU A 136 -6.80 1.09 -1.29
C LEU A 136 -5.90 -0.15 -1.29
N ALA A 137 -6.49 -1.34 -1.43
CA ALA A 137 -5.75 -2.59 -1.50
C ALA A 137 -4.79 -2.59 -2.69
N GLN A 138 -5.23 -2.13 -3.87
CA GLN A 138 -4.38 -2.02 -5.05
C GLN A 138 -3.23 -1.03 -4.82
N LYS A 139 -3.49 0.17 -4.29
CA LYS A 139 -2.42 1.16 -4.01
C LYS A 139 -1.35 0.61 -3.07
N GLN A 140 -1.77 -0.15 -2.06
CA GLN A 140 -0.85 -0.72 -1.07
C GLN A 140 -0.10 -1.95 -1.60
N SER A 141 -0.77 -2.82 -2.36
CA SER A 141 -0.22 -4.10 -2.80
C SER A 141 0.51 -4.05 -4.14
N LEU A 142 0.18 -3.11 -5.03
CA LEU A 142 0.71 -3.08 -6.41
C LEU A 142 2.25 -3.05 -6.47
N PRO A 143 2.97 -2.23 -5.69
CA PRO A 143 4.44 -2.25 -5.72
C PRO A 143 5.03 -3.61 -5.34
N TYR A 144 4.35 -4.33 -4.44
CA TYR A 144 4.75 -5.65 -4.00
C TYR A 144 4.42 -6.72 -5.03
N LEU A 145 3.26 -6.60 -5.67
CA LEU A 145 2.84 -7.49 -6.75
C LEU A 145 3.78 -7.38 -7.95
N GLU A 146 4.20 -6.16 -8.32
CA GLU A 146 5.18 -5.93 -9.39
C GLU A 146 6.54 -6.53 -9.05
N ALA A 147 7.04 -6.28 -7.83
CA ALA A 147 8.29 -6.84 -7.32
C ALA A 147 8.28 -8.37 -7.30
N ALA A 148 7.21 -8.98 -6.78
CA ALA A 148 7.05 -10.44 -6.74
C ALA A 148 6.94 -11.05 -8.15
N ASN A 149 6.20 -10.41 -9.05
CA ASN A 149 6.12 -10.85 -10.45
C ASN A 149 7.48 -10.76 -11.16
N SER A 150 8.28 -9.75 -10.85
CA SER A 150 9.66 -9.65 -11.37
C SER A 150 10.52 -10.82 -10.90
N LEU A 151 10.42 -11.22 -9.63
CA LEU A 151 11.12 -12.39 -9.10
C LEU A 151 10.65 -13.69 -9.76
N LEU A 152 9.34 -13.90 -9.88
CA LEU A 152 8.75 -15.13 -10.44
C LEU A 152 9.09 -15.34 -11.92
N ARG A 153 9.30 -14.26 -12.68
CA ARG A 153 9.63 -14.32 -14.12
C ARG A 153 11.12 -14.36 -14.40
N ALA A 154 11.95 -14.03 -13.41
CA ALA A 154 13.40 -13.97 -13.60
C ALA A 154 14.01 -15.38 -13.64
N GLN A 155 15.06 -15.53 -14.42
CA GLN A 155 15.98 -16.67 -14.28
C GLN A 155 17.01 -16.33 -13.20
N PRO A 156 17.33 -17.26 -12.29
CA PRO A 156 18.31 -17.00 -11.26
C PRO A 156 19.70 -16.77 -11.89
N PRO A 157 20.47 -15.79 -11.40
CA PRO A 157 21.86 -15.60 -11.84
C PRO A 157 22.71 -16.83 -11.52
N PRO A 158 23.80 -17.06 -12.27
CA PRO A 158 24.73 -18.14 -11.99
C PRO A 158 25.25 -18.02 -10.56
N ARG A 159 25.35 -19.17 -9.88
CA ARG A 159 25.89 -19.22 -8.51
C ARG A 159 27.36 -18.80 -8.51
N PRO A 160 27.80 -17.94 -7.58
CA PRO A 160 29.21 -17.59 -7.47
C PRO A 160 30.07 -18.82 -7.18
N LEU A 161 31.26 -18.88 -7.77
CA LEU A 161 32.22 -19.98 -7.58
C LEU A 161 32.88 -19.94 -6.19
N SER A 162 33.01 -18.75 -5.62
CA SER A 162 33.57 -18.53 -4.28
C SER A 162 32.80 -17.43 -3.55
N TRP A 163 32.77 -17.52 -2.23
CA TRP A 163 32.12 -16.55 -1.37
C TRP A 163 33.18 -15.76 -0.61
N ALA A 164 33.07 -14.43 -0.63
CA ALA A 164 33.96 -13.56 0.12
C ALA A 164 33.68 -13.70 1.63
N TRP A 165 34.72 -13.86 2.44
CA TRP A 165 34.64 -13.89 3.91
C TRP A 165 34.86 -12.51 4.51
N VAL A 166 34.11 -11.53 4.00
CA VAL A 166 34.14 -10.15 4.47
C VAL A 166 32.86 -9.85 5.25
N GLU A 167 33.01 -9.04 6.30
CA GLU A 167 31.91 -8.50 7.10
C GLU A 167 31.03 -7.55 6.28
N GLY A 168 29.73 -7.54 6.56
CA GLY A 168 28.78 -6.69 5.85
C GLY A 168 28.29 -7.31 4.54
N TRP A 169 27.66 -6.47 3.71
CA TRP A 169 27.04 -6.93 2.47
C TRP A 169 28.07 -7.09 1.35
N THR A 170 27.97 -8.18 0.60
CA THR A 170 28.72 -8.42 -0.63
C THR A 170 27.76 -8.83 -1.73
N ARG A 171 27.85 -8.15 -2.88
CA ARG A 171 27.10 -8.47 -4.09
C ARG A 171 27.98 -9.23 -5.06
N TYR A 172 27.41 -10.25 -5.69
CA TYR A 172 28.10 -11.11 -6.65
C TYR A 172 27.55 -10.89 -8.05
N GLY A 173 28.42 -10.41 -8.94
CA GLY A 173 28.08 -10.15 -10.35
C GLY A 173 28.04 -11.43 -11.18
N PRO A 174 27.38 -11.41 -12.36
CA PRO A 174 27.33 -12.57 -13.25
C PRO A 174 28.71 -12.99 -13.80
N ALA A 175 29.68 -12.07 -13.80
CA ALA A 175 31.07 -12.33 -14.19
C ALA A 175 31.95 -12.89 -13.03
N GLY A 176 31.37 -13.15 -11.85
CA GLY A 176 32.10 -13.65 -10.69
C GLY A 176 32.73 -12.57 -9.81
N GLU A 177 32.43 -11.30 -10.07
CA GLU A 177 32.84 -10.15 -9.24
C GLU A 177 32.25 -10.27 -7.83
N ALA A 178 33.02 -9.90 -6.81
CA ALA A 178 32.54 -9.78 -5.43
C ALA A 178 32.77 -8.35 -4.96
N VAL A 179 31.69 -7.57 -4.87
CA VAL A 179 31.74 -6.13 -4.56
C VAL A 179 31.12 -5.89 -3.19
N PRO A 180 31.84 -5.28 -2.23
CA PRO A 180 31.25 -4.86 -0.97
C PRO A 180 30.25 -3.71 -1.23
N VAL A 181 29.07 -3.80 -0.63
CA VAL A 181 28.01 -2.80 -0.76
C VAL A 181 27.50 -2.38 0.61
N ALA A 182 26.93 -1.17 0.73
CA ALA A 182 26.36 -0.72 2.01
C ALA A 182 25.04 -1.44 2.31
N ILE A 183 24.19 -1.61 1.29
CA ILE A 183 22.92 -2.35 1.32
C ILE A 183 22.61 -2.87 -0.09
N PRO A 184 21.76 -3.91 -0.21
CA PRO A 184 21.16 -4.33 -1.48
C PRO A 184 20.34 -3.20 -2.12
N GLU A 185 20.58 -2.93 -3.41
CA GLU A 185 19.83 -1.96 -4.24
C GLU A 185 18.62 -2.60 -4.93
N GLU A 186 18.52 -3.92 -4.86
CA GLU A 186 17.51 -4.71 -5.54
C GLU A 186 16.10 -4.40 -5.00
N ARG A 187 15.14 -4.19 -5.91
CA ARG A 187 13.73 -3.94 -5.53
C ARG A 187 13.10 -5.13 -4.81
N ALA A 188 13.58 -6.33 -5.08
CA ALA A 188 13.04 -7.57 -4.54
C ALA A 188 14.16 -8.61 -4.45
N LEU A 189 14.21 -9.33 -3.34
CA LEU A 189 15.13 -10.43 -3.13
C LEU A 189 14.48 -11.51 -2.26
N VAL A 190 14.99 -12.73 -2.37
CA VAL A 190 14.65 -13.87 -1.51
C VAL A 190 15.90 -14.15 -0.71
N PHE A 191 15.78 -14.30 0.61
CA PHE A 191 16.93 -14.55 1.46
C PHE A 191 16.65 -15.63 2.49
N ASP A 192 17.73 -16.27 2.91
CA ASP A 192 17.77 -17.22 4.00
C ASP A 192 18.84 -16.79 5.01
N VAL A 193 18.61 -17.10 6.28
CA VAL A 193 19.43 -16.63 7.41
C VAL A 193 19.86 -17.82 8.26
N GLU A 194 21.16 -17.90 8.49
CA GLU A 194 21.77 -18.84 9.41
C GLU A 194 22.06 -18.18 10.76
N VAL A 195 21.87 -18.94 11.84
CA VAL A 195 22.14 -18.56 13.22
C VAL A 195 23.08 -19.61 13.84
N CYS A 196 24.12 -19.16 14.54
CA CYS A 196 25.01 -20.05 15.27
C CYS A 196 24.60 -20.11 16.75
N LEU A 197 23.86 -21.14 17.16
CA LEU A 197 23.34 -21.28 18.53
C LEU A 197 24.43 -21.27 19.62
N ALA A 198 25.66 -21.69 19.28
CA ALA A 198 26.80 -21.62 20.20
C ALA A 198 27.20 -20.17 20.54
N GLU A 199 26.95 -19.24 19.62
CA GLU A 199 27.26 -17.81 19.75
C GLU A 199 26.02 -16.97 20.11
N GLY A 200 24.85 -17.61 20.22
CA GLY A 200 23.58 -16.99 20.59
C GLY A 200 22.49 -17.11 19.51
N THR A 201 21.45 -16.29 19.66
CA THR A 201 20.27 -16.29 18.77
C THR A 201 20.36 -15.26 17.65
N CYS A 202 21.47 -14.52 17.57
CA CYS A 202 21.68 -13.49 16.57
C CYS A 202 22.03 -14.10 15.20
N PRO A 203 21.57 -13.49 14.08
CA PRO A 203 22.00 -13.86 12.75
C PRO A 203 23.52 -13.86 12.59
N THR A 204 24.01 -14.88 11.91
CA THR A 204 25.43 -15.19 11.69
C THR A 204 25.79 -14.90 10.23
N LEU A 205 24.94 -15.36 9.32
CA LEU A 205 25.10 -15.22 7.88
C LEU A 205 23.71 -15.12 7.25
N ALA A 206 23.56 -14.32 6.21
CA ALA A 206 22.41 -14.47 5.33
C ALA A 206 22.87 -14.48 3.88
N VAL A 207 22.21 -15.31 3.08
CA VAL A 207 22.40 -15.37 1.62
C VAL A 207 21.09 -15.00 0.96
N ALA A 208 21.17 -14.12 -0.03
CA ALA A 208 20.04 -13.64 -0.79
C ALA A 208 20.26 -13.80 -2.29
N ILE A 209 19.16 -13.93 -3.02
CA ILE A 209 19.14 -13.95 -4.47
C ILE A 209 18.11 -12.95 -4.99
N SER A 210 18.50 -12.27 -6.05
CA SER A 210 17.66 -11.35 -6.81
C SER A 210 17.67 -11.75 -8.29
N PRO A 211 16.87 -11.10 -9.15
CA PRO A 211 16.94 -11.33 -10.59
C PRO A 211 18.32 -11.05 -11.21
N SER A 212 19.14 -10.21 -10.58
CA SER A 212 20.40 -9.70 -11.16
C SER A 212 21.67 -10.21 -10.48
N ALA A 213 21.60 -10.63 -9.21
CA ALA A 213 22.78 -10.96 -8.42
C ALA A 213 22.48 -11.89 -7.24
N TRP A 214 23.50 -12.66 -6.86
CA TRP A 214 23.59 -13.24 -5.52
C TRP A 214 24.15 -12.20 -4.56
N ILE A 215 23.72 -12.26 -3.31
CA ILE A 215 24.09 -11.30 -2.28
C ILE A 215 24.31 -12.08 -0.98
N LYS A 216 25.25 -11.65 -0.16
CA LYS A 216 25.53 -12.23 1.14
C LYS A 216 25.72 -11.11 2.15
N ILE A 217 25.27 -11.27 3.39
CA ILE A 217 25.74 -10.49 4.53
C ILE A 217 26.36 -11.39 5.57
N LEU A 218 27.57 -11.05 6.01
CA LEU A 218 28.17 -11.62 7.21
C LEU A 218 28.00 -10.65 8.37
N PHE A 219 27.41 -11.12 9.46
CA PHE A 219 27.19 -10.30 10.64
C PHE A 219 28.43 -10.33 11.55
N THR A 220 28.74 -9.17 12.15
CA THR A 220 29.93 -8.94 13.00
C THR A 220 30.06 -9.92 14.16
N THR A 221 28.93 -10.44 14.67
CA THR A 221 28.87 -11.34 15.84
C THR A 221 29.78 -12.57 15.71
N LEU A 222 30.03 -13.06 14.50
CA LEU A 222 30.93 -14.19 14.23
C LEU A 222 32.42 -13.85 14.40
N MET A 223 32.83 -12.62 14.11
CA MET A 223 34.26 -12.27 14.12
C MET A 223 34.80 -12.05 15.54
N LEU A 224 33.90 -11.85 16.52
CA LEU A 224 34.26 -11.65 17.93
C LEU A 224 34.55 -12.97 18.67
N SER A 225 34.18 -14.13 18.14
CA SER A 225 34.39 -15.43 18.81
C SER A 225 35.62 -16.23 18.34
N GLY A 226 36.43 -15.68 17.43
CA GLY A 226 37.75 -16.22 17.09
C GLY A 226 37.76 -17.54 16.29
N MET A 227 36.61 -18.05 15.84
CA MET A 227 36.55 -19.20 14.93
C MET A 227 36.66 -18.77 13.47
N ALA A 228 37.86 -18.35 13.08
CA ALA A 228 38.21 -18.24 11.67
C ALA A 228 38.23 -19.64 11.01
N SER A 229 37.40 -19.81 9.99
CA SER A 229 37.74 -20.53 8.75
C SER A 229 37.47 -22.04 8.57
N THR A 230 37.04 -22.86 9.53
CA THR A 230 36.98 -24.34 9.26
C THR A 230 35.65 -25.08 9.37
N LYS A 231 34.58 -24.53 9.99
CA LYS A 231 33.35 -25.32 10.27
C LYS A 231 32.05 -24.89 9.60
N VAL A 232 32.02 -23.74 8.92
CA VAL A 232 30.76 -23.22 8.33
C VAL A 232 30.49 -23.77 6.92
N SER A 233 31.50 -24.31 6.23
CA SER A 233 31.35 -24.85 4.86
C SER A 233 30.39 -26.05 4.78
N SER A 234 30.16 -26.77 5.88
CA SER A 234 29.27 -27.94 5.93
C SER A 234 27.79 -27.60 6.17
N PHE A 235 27.44 -26.33 6.39
CA PHE A 235 26.05 -25.91 6.67
C PHE A 235 25.24 -25.55 5.41
N PHE A 236 25.84 -25.57 4.22
CA PHE A 236 25.13 -25.33 2.97
C PHE A 236 24.31 -26.56 2.54
N ASN A 237 23.14 -26.75 3.17
CA ASN A 237 22.05 -27.55 2.61
C ASN A 237 21.01 -26.60 1.95
N PRO A 238 20.32 -27.02 0.88
CA PRO A 238 19.41 -26.14 0.14
C PRO A 238 18.10 -25.96 0.93
N ILE A 239 17.79 -24.72 1.31
CA ILE A 239 16.64 -24.39 2.17
C ILE A 239 15.61 -23.50 1.46
N GLY A 240 14.37 -23.66 1.92
CA GLY A 240 13.14 -23.14 1.36
C GLY A 240 12.96 -21.62 1.44
N SER A 241 12.14 -21.15 0.51
CA SER A 241 12.03 -19.75 0.11
C SER A 241 11.22 -18.90 1.10
N TYR A 242 11.82 -17.83 1.64
CA TYR A 242 11.09 -16.70 2.19
C TYR A 242 11.23 -15.48 1.26
N ILE A 243 10.12 -15.01 0.70
CA ILE A 243 10.07 -13.82 -0.15
C ILE A 243 9.92 -12.58 0.76
N PHE A 244 10.92 -11.70 0.75
CA PHE A 244 10.82 -10.40 1.41
C PHE A 244 10.88 -9.29 0.37
N VAL A 245 9.81 -8.51 0.28
CA VAL A 245 9.75 -7.39 -0.65
C VAL A 245 9.93 -6.10 0.14
N LYS A 246 11.01 -5.37 -0.18
CA LYS A 246 11.32 -4.09 0.45
C LYS A 246 10.34 -3.03 -0.07
N LYS A 247 9.63 -2.35 0.84
CA LYS A 247 8.93 -1.11 0.49
C LYS A 247 10.01 -0.08 0.15
N ALA A 248 10.05 0.40 -1.09
CA ALA A 248 10.83 1.60 -1.40
C ALA A 248 10.17 2.77 -0.68
N ALA A 249 10.63 3.09 0.53
CA ALA A 249 10.34 4.36 1.17
C ALA A 249 11.12 5.42 0.39
N LYS A 250 10.42 6.16 -0.49
CA LYS A 250 10.90 7.47 -0.91
C LYS A 250 10.87 8.34 0.36
N CYS A 251 12.05 8.73 0.83
CA CYS A 251 12.18 9.92 1.68
C CYS A 251 11.91 11.14 0.80
#